data_AF-H0EHX8-F1
#
_entry.id   AF-H0EHX8-F1
#
_cell.length_a   1.000
_cell.length_b   1.000
_cell.length_c   1.000
_cell.angle_alpha   90.00
_cell.angle_beta   90.00
_cell.angle_gamma   90.00
#
_symmetry.space_group_name_H-M   'P 1'
#
loop_
_entity.id
_entity.type
_entity.pdbx_description
1 polymer ?
#
loop_
_entity_poly.entity_id
_entity_poly.type
_entity_poly.pdbx_seq_one_letter_code
_entity_poly.pdbx_strand_id
1 'polypeptide(L)'
;MAPKQISSSAAKAHDFIDFLNTSPTQTELFPIAGLIAAELNRTGATEKKDDKEDESEKPFKPLQELSDRHHPYVVELIAQEAGVEVEDVVDFEIILYDTQDACIGGINNELIFGGRLDNLGMTYCAVEGLIGSVSDPSALDDESSIRLITCFDHEEIGSTSAQAYEQSLATSFLMSADMAHSVNPNYLGKYESDHRPEMNKGTVIKINANQRYATNSPGIVLVEE
;
A
#
# COMPACT_ATOMS: atom_id res chain seq x y z
N MET A 1 12.79 52.96 10.15
CA MET A 1 12.21 52.12 9.08
C MET A 1 11.36 51.06 9.74
N ALA A 2 10.04 51.13 9.58
CA ALA A 2 9.09 50.20 10.21
C ALA A 2 9.07 48.84 9.47
N PRO A 3 8.76 47.72 10.16
CA PRO A 3 8.63 46.42 9.52
C PRO A 3 7.36 46.37 8.65
N LYS A 4 7.50 45.84 7.43
CA LYS A 4 6.39 45.62 6.48
C LYS A 4 5.44 44.55 7.04
N GLN A 5 4.16 44.87 7.11
CA GLN A 5 3.08 43.89 7.33
C GLN A 5 3.01 42.93 6.16
N ILE A 6 3.06 41.62 6.46
CA ILE A 6 2.62 40.57 5.55
C ILE A 6 1.11 40.45 5.75
N SER A 7 0.32 40.76 4.72
CA SER A 7 -1.12 40.57 4.75
C SER A 7 -1.44 39.07 4.72
N SER A 8 -1.95 38.53 5.81
CA SER A 8 -2.54 37.19 5.81
C SER A 8 -3.88 37.25 5.07
N SER A 9 -3.96 36.69 3.87
CA SER A 9 -5.26 36.28 3.35
C SER A 9 -5.67 35.03 4.14
N ALA A 10 -6.42 35.25 5.22
CA ALA A 10 -7.09 34.19 5.92
C ALA A 10 -8.07 33.52 4.94
N ALA A 11 -7.70 32.35 4.40
CA ALA A 11 -8.67 31.40 3.91
C ALA A 11 -9.64 31.16 5.07
N LYS A 12 -10.91 31.49 4.87
CA LYS A 12 -11.90 31.50 5.95
C LYS A 12 -12.06 30.06 6.43
N ALA A 13 -12.02 29.85 7.74
CA ALA A 13 -12.22 28.54 8.36
C ALA A 13 -13.52 27.82 7.93
N HIS A 14 -14.46 28.56 7.32
CA HIS A 14 -15.67 28.01 6.71
C HIS A 14 -15.38 27.13 5.47
N ASP A 15 -14.41 27.50 4.62
CA ASP A 15 -14.13 26.78 3.37
C ASP A 15 -13.46 25.41 3.64
N PHE A 16 -12.78 25.27 4.80
CA PHE A 16 -12.15 24.02 5.23
C PHE A 16 -13.14 23.02 5.82
N ILE A 17 -14.24 23.51 6.43
CA ILE A 17 -15.30 22.67 6.99
C ILE A 17 -16.17 22.08 5.89
N ASP A 18 -16.42 22.83 4.82
CA ASP A 18 -17.18 22.32 3.67
C ASP A 18 -16.42 21.23 2.88
N PHE A 19 -15.08 21.32 2.81
CA PHE A 19 -14.22 20.27 2.23
C PHE A 19 -14.27 18.94 2.99
N LEU A 20 -14.44 18.98 4.31
CA LEU A 20 -14.52 17.77 5.15
C LEU A 20 -15.90 17.08 5.10
N ASN A 21 -16.94 17.78 4.63
CA ASN A 21 -18.33 17.28 4.61
C ASN A 21 -18.71 16.60 3.29
N THR A 22 -17.86 16.65 2.27
CA THR A 22 -18.02 15.88 1.02
C THR A 22 -17.02 14.74 1.03
N SER A 23 -17.48 13.49 0.90
CA SER A 23 -16.58 12.34 0.69
C SER A 23 -15.76 12.58 -0.58
N PRO A 24 -14.46 12.90 -0.50
CA PRO A 24 -13.70 13.23 -1.68
C PRO A 24 -13.53 11.96 -2.49
N THR A 25 -13.92 11.98 -3.77
CA THR A 25 -13.50 10.94 -4.71
C THR A 25 -11.98 11.02 -4.88
N GLN A 26 -11.30 9.90 -5.13
CA GLN A 26 -9.83 9.78 -5.23
C GLN A 26 -9.15 10.84 -6.14
N THR A 27 -9.90 11.46 -7.06
CA THR A 27 -9.49 12.57 -7.92
C THR A 27 -9.32 13.93 -7.23
N GLU A 28 -9.77 14.10 -5.99
CA GLU A 28 -9.73 15.36 -5.24
C GLU A 28 -8.58 15.42 -4.21
N LEU A 29 -7.84 14.33 -4.05
CA LEU A 29 -6.62 14.28 -3.24
C LEU A 29 -5.44 14.75 -4.11
N PHE A 30 -5.08 16.03 -3.98
CA PHE A 30 -3.82 16.50 -4.54
C PHE A 30 -2.66 16.00 -3.67
N PRO A 31 -1.76 15.15 -4.19
CA PRO A 31 -0.53 14.86 -3.47
C PRO A 31 0.21 16.18 -3.24
N ILE A 32 0.84 16.36 -2.08
CA ILE A 32 1.64 17.56 -1.77
C ILE A 32 2.67 17.83 -2.89
N ALA A 33 3.14 16.79 -3.58
CA ALA A 33 3.97 16.89 -4.78
C ALA A 33 3.38 17.81 -5.89
N GLY A 34 2.05 17.83 -6.06
CA GLY A 34 1.36 18.71 -7.02
C GLY A 34 1.43 20.19 -6.65
N LEU A 35 1.57 20.53 -5.37
CA LEU A 35 1.76 21.91 -4.91
C LEU A 35 3.19 22.40 -5.13
N ILE A 36 4.17 21.48 -5.14
CA ILE A 36 5.59 21.77 -5.37
C ILE A 36 5.92 21.78 -6.87
N ALA A 37 5.05 21.22 -7.73
CA ALA A 37 5.23 21.23 -9.18
C ALA A 37 5.46 22.65 -9.75
N ALA A 38 4.83 23.68 -9.19
CA ALA A 38 5.08 25.07 -9.60
C ALA A 38 6.50 25.57 -9.24
N GLU A 39 7.08 25.08 -8.16
CA GLU A 39 8.44 25.43 -7.72
C GLU A 39 9.49 24.62 -8.51
N LEU A 40 9.23 23.33 -8.77
CA LEU A 40 10.09 22.46 -9.60
C LEU A 40 10.11 22.87 -11.07
N ASN A 41 8.96 23.30 -11.62
CA ASN A 41 8.89 23.82 -12.99
C ASN A 41 9.54 25.21 -13.13
N ARG A 42 9.84 25.90 -12.02
CA ARG A 42 10.51 27.21 -12.03
C ARG A 42 12.01 27.10 -12.32
N THR A 43 12.61 25.94 -12.04
CA THR A 43 14.04 25.67 -12.27
C THR A 43 14.36 25.09 -13.65
N GLY A 44 13.34 24.69 -14.43
CA GLY A 44 13.50 24.00 -15.71
C GLY A 44 12.83 24.68 -16.90
N ALA A 45 12.86 26.02 -16.98
CA ALA A 45 12.36 26.74 -18.16
C ALA A 45 13.32 26.59 -19.35
N THR A 46 13.30 25.43 -20.00
CA THR A 46 13.70 25.26 -21.40
C THR A 46 12.45 25.22 -22.26
N GLU A 47 12.44 25.99 -23.35
CA GLU A 47 11.31 26.09 -24.27
C GLU A 47 10.91 24.70 -24.79
N LYS A 48 9.74 24.20 -24.36
CA LYS A 48 9.13 23.01 -24.97
C LYS A 48 8.60 23.40 -26.36
N LYS A 49 9.22 22.84 -27.41
CA LYS A 49 8.58 22.72 -28.72
C LYS A 49 7.52 21.62 -28.63
N ASP A 50 6.25 22.01 -28.65
CA ASP A 50 5.13 21.10 -28.83
C ASP A 50 5.06 20.65 -30.30
N ASP A 51 5.84 19.63 -30.66
CA ASP A 51 5.61 18.89 -31.90
C ASP A 51 4.72 17.68 -31.56
N LYS A 52 3.40 17.86 -31.68
CA LYS A 52 2.44 16.74 -31.64
C LYS A 52 2.53 15.98 -32.95
N GLU A 53 3.37 14.94 -32.99
CA GLU A 53 3.35 13.94 -34.06
C GLU A 53 2.56 12.69 -33.65
N ASP A 54 1.80 12.17 -34.59
CA ASP A 54 0.98 10.96 -34.49
C ASP A 54 1.89 9.72 -34.38
N GLU A 55 1.87 9.02 -33.23
CA GLU A 55 2.85 7.95 -32.89
C GLU A 55 2.47 6.55 -33.37
N SER A 56 1.34 6.35 -34.04
CA SER A 56 0.77 5.01 -34.25
C SER A 56 1.50 4.10 -35.25
N GLU A 57 2.57 4.54 -35.94
CA GLU A 57 3.26 3.75 -36.97
C GLU A 57 4.81 3.84 -36.97
N LYS A 58 5.46 4.17 -35.85
CA LYS A 58 6.95 4.20 -35.81
C LYS A 58 7.54 2.83 -35.42
N PRO A 59 8.62 2.36 -36.07
CA PRO A 59 9.35 1.16 -35.65
C PRO A 59 9.90 1.35 -34.23
N PHE A 60 9.97 0.25 -33.46
CA PHE A 60 10.48 0.25 -32.09
C PHE A 60 11.83 0.98 -32.02
N LYS A 61 11.89 2.03 -31.21
CA LYS A 61 13.12 2.72 -30.86
C LYS A 61 13.51 2.33 -29.43
N PRO A 62 14.79 2.06 -29.16
CA PRO A 62 15.27 1.92 -27.79
C PRO A 62 14.86 3.13 -26.95
N LEU A 63 14.61 2.89 -25.67
CA LEU A 63 14.35 3.97 -24.71
C LEU A 63 15.54 4.95 -24.73
N GLN A 64 15.24 6.24 -24.67
CA GLN A 64 16.25 7.27 -24.48
C GLN A 64 16.95 7.10 -23.12
N GLU A 65 18.11 7.72 -22.97
CA GLU A 65 18.84 7.76 -21.71
C GLU A 65 17.93 8.26 -20.57
N LEU A 66 18.11 7.74 -19.35
CA LEU A 66 17.22 8.07 -18.23
C LEU A 66 17.16 9.56 -17.92
N SER A 67 18.28 10.27 -18.10
CA SER A 67 18.39 11.72 -17.93
C SER A 67 17.60 12.53 -18.97
N ASP A 68 17.29 11.93 -20.12
CA ASP A 68 16.40 12.49 -21.14
C ASP A 68 14.93 12.13 -20.89
N ARG A 69 14.68 10.94 -20.30
CA ARG A 69 13.32 10.45 -19.98
C ARG A 69 12.74 11.03 -18.70
N HIS A 70 13.57 11.42 -17.75
CA HIS A 70 13.18 11.92 -16.43
C HIS A 70 13.90 13.21 -16.08
N HIS A 71 13.35 14.00 -15.15
CA HIS A 71 14.01 15.21 -14.69
C HIS A 71 15.37 14.86 -14.05
N PRO A 72 16.49 15.50 -14.44
CA PRO A 72 17.84 15.10 -13.98
C PRO A 72 17.97 14.99 -12.47
N TYR A 73 17.38 15.95 -11.74
CA TYR A 73 17.38 15.95 -10.28
C TYR A 73 16.76 14.70 -9.64
N VAL A 74 15.77 14.07 -10.28
CA VAL A 74 15.16 12.83 -9.77
C VAL A 74 16.14 11.66 -9.94
N VAL A 75 16.81 11.58 -11.09
CA VAL A 75 17.80 10.53 -11.36
C VAL A 75 19.02 10.68 -10.46
N GLU A 76 19.50 11.91 -10.27
CA GLU A 76 20.58 12.25 -9.33
C GLU A 76 20.24 11.82 -7.90
N LEU A 77 19.01 12.10 -7.44
CA LEU A 77 18.56 11.71 -6.10
C LEU A 77 18.51 10.18 -5.94
N ILE A 78 18.02 9.47 -6.96
CA ILE A 78 17.98 8.00 -6.96
C ILE A 78 19.39 7.43 -6.91
N ALA A 79 20.31 7.92 -7.75
CA ALA A 79 21.70 7.48 -7.78
C ALA A 79 22.39 7.73 -6.44
N GLN A 80 22.17 8.91 -5.85
CA GLN A 80 22.70 9.29 -4.54
C GLN A 80 22.21 8.34 -3.43
N GLU A 81 20.92 8.04 -3.36
CA GLU A 81 20.36 7.13 -2.34
C GLU A 81 20.76 5.66 -2.57
N ALA A 82 20.96 5.25 -3.83
CA ALA A 82 21.47 3.92 -4.16
C ALA A 82 23.00 3.78 -3.97
N GLY A 83 23.73 4.90 -3.83
CA GLY A 83 25.19 4.92 -3.67
C GLY A 83 25.96 4.57 -4.95
N VAL A 84 25.41 4.93 -6.12
CA VAL A 84 25.99 4.68 -7.45
C VAL A 84 26.12 5.98 -8.25
N GLU A 85 26.87 5.95 -9.36
CA GLU A 85 26.91 7.10 -10.28
C GLU A 85 25.63 7.15 -11.14
N VAL A 86 25.30 8.32 -11.68
CA VAL A 86 24.06 8.50 -12.48
C VAL A 86 24.03 7.60 -13.70
N GLU A 87 25.20 7.37 -14.31
CA GLU A 87 25.37 6.52 -15.48
C GLU A 87 25.18 5.02 -15.18
N ASP A 88 25.25 4.63 -13.91
CA ASP A 88 25.03 3.24 -13.48
C ASP A 88 23.55 2.91 -13.26
N VAL A 89 22.68 3.93 -13.20
CA VAL A 89 21.23 3.72 -13.12
C VAL A 89 20.72 3.29 -14.50
N VAL A 90 20.18 2.07 -14.59
CA VAL A 90 19.66 1.50 -15.85
C VAL A 90 18.14 1.69 -15.98
N ASP A 91 17.42 1.46 -14.88
CA ASP A 91 15.97 1.67 -14.76
C ASP A 91 15.58 1.73 -13.28
N PHE A 92 14.36 2.17 -12.98
CA PHE A 92 13.85 2.16 -11.61
C PHE A 92 12.32 1.98 -11.55
N GLU A 93 11.87 1.34 -10.49
CA GLU A 93 10.47 1.31 -10.07
C GLU A 93 10.37 1.95 -8.69
N ILE A 94 9.58 3.02 -8.59
CA ILE A 94 9.42 3.79 -7.35
C ILE A 94 7.94 3.96 -7.03
N ILE A 95 7.62 3.84 -5.75
CA ILE A 95 6.26 4.00 -5.24
C ILE A 95 6.24 5.25 -4.35
N LEU A 96 5.30 6.15 -4.62
CA LEU A 96 5.02 7.25 -3.71
C LEU A 96 4.22 6.74 -2.51
N TYR A 97 4.64 7.10 -1.31
CA TYR A 97 3.97 6.70 -0.08
C TYR A 97 3.91 7.84 0.92
N ASP A 98 2.99 7.73 1.88
CA ASP A 98 2.88 8.67 2.99
C ASP A 98 4.09 8.56 3.92
N THR A 99 4.76 9.69 4.16
CA THR A 99 5.94 9.79 5.02
C THR A 99 5.58 9.90 6.51
N GLN A 100 4.30 10.02 6.86
CA GLN A 100 3.88 10.03 8.25
C GLN A 100 4.07 8.64 8.89
N ASP A 101 4.84 8.60 9.98
CA ASP A 101 5.06 7.36 10.74
C ASP A 101 3.76 6.78 11.29
N ALA A 102 3.69 5.46 11.31
CA ALA A 102 2.63 4.75 12.02
C ALA A 102 2.71 5.02 13.52
N CYS A 103 1.57 5.12 14.19
CA CYS A 103 1.49 5.42 15.61
C CYS A 103 0.35 4.67 16.30
N ILE A 104 0.46 4.57 17.62
CA ILE A 104 -0.66 4.15 18.46
C ILE A 104 -1.48 5.39 18.82
N GLY A 105 -2.80 5.26 18.76
CA GLY A 105 -3.73 6.33 19.12
C GLY A 105 -5.06 5.82 19.66
N GLY A 106 -6.02 6.73 19.77
CA GLY A 106 -7.22 6.53 20.58
C GLY A 106 -7.04 7.05 22.00
N ILE A 107 -8.15 7.31 22.70
CA ILE A 107 -8.13 7.89 24.06
C ILE A 107 -7.38 6.97 25.05
N ASN A 108 -7.42 5.67 24.80
CA ASN A 108 -6.80 4.63 25.62
C ASN A 108 -5.62 3.94 24.91
N ASN A 109 -5.06 4.53 23.85
CA ASN A 109 -4.01 3.92 23.03
C ASN A 109 -4.42 2.54 22.48
N GLU A 110 -5.68 2.40 22.07
CA GLU A 110 -6.28 1.13 21.68
C GLU A 110 -6.33 0.87 20.16
N LEU A 111 -5.82 1.81 19.35
CA LEU A 111 -5.83 1.74 17.88
C LEU A 111 -4.43 1.89 17.30
N ILE A 112 -4.21 1.25 16.15
CA ILE A 112 -3.03 1.43 15.31
C ILE A 112 -3.42 2.32 14.13
N PHE A 113 -2.69 3.40 13.93
CA PHE A 113 -2.81 4.27 12.76
C PHE A 113 -1.56 4.13 11.91
N GLY A 114 -1.72 3.85 10.63
CA GLY A 114 -0.60 3.73 9.70
C GLY A 114 -1.08 3.47 8.28
N GLY A 115 -0.27 3.86 7.30
CA GLY A 115 -0.49 3.49 5.91
C GLY A 115 -0.20 2.00 5.68
N ARG A 116 -0.82 1.42 4.65
CA ARG A 116 -0.50 0.07 4.12
C ARG A 116 -0.72 -1.07 5.13
N LEU A 117 -1.58 -0.89 6.14
CA LEU A 117 -1.98 -1.97 7.05
C LEU A 117 -2.53 -3.17 6.27
N ASP A 118 -3.28 -2.87 5.21
CA ASP A 118 -3.64 -3.83 4.18
C ASP A 118 -2.48 -3.95 3.16
N ASN A 119 -1.77 -5.08 3.03
CA ASN A 119 -1.80 -6.29 3.87
C ASN A 119 -0.49 -6.53 4.65
N LEU A 120 0.29 -5.46 4.91
CA LEU A 120 1.53 -5.57 5.69
C LEU A 120 1.25 -6.03 7.14
N GLY A 121 0.07 -5.72 7.68
CA GLY A 121 -0.33 -6.17 9.01
C GLY A 121 -0.35 -7.69 9.13
N MET A 122 -0.98 -8.38 8.18
CA MET A 122 -1.03 -9.85 8.21
C MET A 122 0.30 -10.48 7.80
N THR A 123 1.06 -9.84 6.91
CA THR A 123 2.41 -10.29 6.57
C THR A 123 3.33 -10.28 7.80
N TYR A 124 3.29 -9.20 8.59
CA TYR A 124 4.01 -9.11 9.85
C TYR A 124 3.59 -10.22 10.82
N CYS A 125 2.28 -10.40 11.04
CA CYS A 125 1.78 -11.45 11.93
C CYS A 125 2.18 -12.86 11.48
N ALA A 126 2.18 -13.15 10.17
CA ALA A 126 2.59 -14.45 9.64
C ALA A 126 4.10 -14.71 9.84
N VAL A 127 4.94 -13.70 9.59
CA VAL A 127 6.39 -13.78 9.81
C VAL A 127 6.71 -13.99 11.29
N GLU A 128 6.17 -13.15 12.17
CA GLU A 128 6.37 -13.26 13.61
C GLU A 128 5.84 -14.60 14.15
N GLY A 129 4.69 -15.05 13.64
CA GLY A 129 4.12 -16.36 13.97
C GLY A 129 5.05 -17.51 13.60
N LEU A 130 5.64 -17.50 12.40
CA LEU A 130 6.59 -18.52 11.98
C LEU A 130 7.85 -18.48 12.86
N ILE A 131 8.44 -17.30 13.07
CA ILE A 131 9.62 -17.11 13.94
C ILE A 131 9.33 -17.62 15.35
N GLY A 132 8.20 -17.23 15.93
CA GLY A 132 7.77 -17.68 17.26
C GLY A 132 7.57 -19.19 17.32
N SER A 133 7.06 -19.81 16.24
CA SER A 133 6.87 -21.26 16.20
C SER A 133 8.18 -22.06 16.25
N VAL A 134 9.30 -21.45 15.89
CA VAL A 134 10.64 -22.07 15.88
C VAL A 134 11.59 -21.48 16.92
N SER A 135 11.07 -20.74 17.91
CA SER A 135 11.91 -20.13 18.94
C SER A 135 12.57 -21.16 19.86
N ASP A 136 11.93 -22.31 20.05
CA ASP A 136 12.53 -23.44 20.77
C ASP A 136 13.43 -24.24 19.82
N PRO A 137 14.70 -24.54 20.19
CA PRO A 137 15.61 -25.32 19.35
C PRO A 137 15.09 -26.72 18.97
N SER A 138 14.20 -27.30 19.77
CA SER A 138 13.57 -28.60 19.55
C SER A 138 12.22 -28.52 18.85
N ALA A 139 11.75 -27.32 18.47
CA ALA A 139 10.42 -27.10 17.90
C ALA A 139 10.13 -27.88 16.61
N LEU A 140 11.17 -28.40 15.95
CA LEU A 140 11.10 -29.16 14.70
C LEU A 140 11.47 -30.64 14.85
N ASP A 141 11.86 -31.10 16.04
CA ASP A 141 12.40 -32.46 16.23
C ASP A 141 11.37 -33.56 15.91
N ASP A 142 10.08 -33.31 16.20
CA ASP A 142 8.95 -34.22 15.93
C ASP A 142 7.98 -33.68 14.86
N GLU A 143 8.40 -32.68 14.08
CA GLU A 143 7.55 -32.06 13.06
C GLU A 143 7.48 -32.93 11.79
N SER A 144 6.25 -33.20 11.33
CA SER A 144 6.00 -34.05 10.15
C SER A 144 5.72 -33.24 8.88
N SER A 145 5.46 -31.93 9.03
CA SER A 145 5.06 -31.03 7.96
C SER A 145 6.06 -29.89 7.76
N ILE A 146 6.07 -29.29 6.57
CA ILE A 146 6.83 -28.07 6.32
C ILE A 146 5.98 -26.88 6.78
N ARG A 147 6.49 -26.10 7.74
CA ARG A 147 5.93 -24.79 8.06
C ARG A 147 6.45 -23.78 7.05
N LEU A 148 5.54 -23.12 6.34
CA LEU A 148 5.88 -22.21 5.25
C LEU A 148 5.02 -20.95 5.36
N ILE A 149 5.63 -19.80 5.10
CA ILE A 149 4.94 -18.56 4.79
C ILE A 149 5.29 -18.16 3.36
N THR A 150 4.30 -17.63 2.64
CA THR A 150 4.47 -17.10 1.28
C THR A 150 3.82 -15.74 1.20
N CYS A 151 4.61 -14.71 0.92
CA CYS A 151 4.14 -13.33 0.76
C CYS A 151 4.12 -13.02 -0.74
N PHE A 152 2.93 -12.75 -1.27
CA PHE A 152 2.73 -12.52 -2.70
C PHE A 152 2.60 -11.02 -2.99
N ASP A 153 3.18 -10.60 -4.10
CA ASP A 153 3.00 -9.27 -4.65
C ASP A 153 1.82 -9.27 -5.66
N HIS A 154 1.31 -8.07 -5.98
CA HIS A 154 0.26 -7.83 -6.97
C HIS A 154 -1.14 -8.37 -6.64
N GLU A 155 -1.43 -8.63 -5.35
CA GLU A 155 -2.77 -9.04 -4.91
C GLU A 155 -3.83 -7.99 -5.27
N GLU A 156 -3.52 -6.71 -5.00
CA GLU A 156 -4.39 -5.55 -5.23
C GLU A 156 -4.76 -5.32 -6.71
N ILE A 157 -4.04 -5.97 -7.64
CA ILE A 157 -4.30 -5.89 -9.08
C ILE A 157 -4.78 -7.22 -9.68
N GLY A 158 -5.13 -8.21 -8.84
CA GLY A 158 -5.78 -9.46 -9.25
C GLY A 158 -4.84 -10.66 -9.41
N SER A 159 -3.60 -10.60 -8.91
CA SER A 159 -2.69 -11.73 -8.78
C SER A 159 -2.35 -12.50 -10.07
N THR A 160 -2.51 -11.89 -11.26
CA THR A 160 -2.27 -12.57 -12.54
C THR A 160 -0.79 -12.67 -12.94
N SER A 161 0.13 -12.47 -12.00
CA SER A 161 1.57 -12.66 -12.23
C SER A 161 1.93 -14.15 -12.16
N ALA A 162 3.04 -14.55 -12.79
CA ALA A 162 3.46 -15.95 -12.81
C ALA A 162 3.91 -16.40 -11.40
N GLN A 163 2.98 -16.88 -10.58
CA GLN A 163 3.26 -17.34 -9.22
C GLN A 163 2.78 -18.79 -9.00
N ALA A 164 3.62 -19.58 -8.33
CA ALA A 164 3.59 -21.05 -8.24
C ALA A 164 2.54 -21.63 -7.26
N TYR A 165 1.31 -21.11 -7.26
CA TYR A 165 0.27 -21.46 -6.29
C TYR A 165 -0.29 -22.89 -6.46
N GLU A 166 -0.44 -23.36 -7.69
CA GLU A 166 -1.27 -24.54 -7.96
C GLU A 166 -0.60 -25.91 -7.66
N GLN A 167 0.73 -25.98 -7.50
CA GLN A 167 1.42 -27.25 -7.29
C GLN A 167 1.52 -27.70 -5.83
N SER A 168 1.31 -26.81 -4.85
CA SER A 168 1.53 -27.09 -3.42
C SER A 168 0.29 -27.61 -2.66
N LEU A 169 -0.88 -27.73 -3.32
CA LEU A 169 -2.18 -27.81 -2.63
C LEU A 169 -2.68 -29.21 -2.25
N ALA A 170 -2.10 -30.30 -2.79
CA ALA A 170 -2.73 -31.63 -2.67
C ALA A 170 -2.65 -32.28 -1.27
N THR A 171 -1.68 -31.88 -0.43
CA THR A 171 -1.47 -32.45 0.92
C THR A 171 -1.24 -31.36 1.99
N SER A 172 -1.61 -30.12 1.68
CA SER A 172 -1.28 -28.95 2.50
C SER A 172 -2.56 -28.32 3.06
N PHE A 173 -2.45 -27.69 4.23
CA PHE A 173 -3.45 -26.76 4.73
C PHE A 173 -2.89 -25.35 4.60
N LEU A 174 -3.61 -24.47 3.90
CA LEU A 174 -3.19 -23.09 3.69
C LEU A 174 -4.14 -22.13 4.38
N MET A 175 -3.57 -21.21 5.14
CA MET A 175 -4.26 -20.05 5.66
C MET A 175 -3.94 -18.84 4.79
N SER A 176 -4.94 -18.31 4.10
CA SER A 176 -4.85 -17.02 3.43
C SER A 176 -5.13 -15.92 4.47
N ALA A 177 -4.07 -15.22 4.88
CA ALA A 177 -4.15 -14.17 5.89
C ALA A 177 -4.24 -12.79 5.21
N ASP A 178 -5.38 -12.14 5.38
CA ASP A 178 -5.69 -10.86 4.76
C ASP A 178 -6.67 -10.05 5.62
N MET A 179 -6.60 -8.72 5.58
CA MET A 179 -7.31 -7.82 6.50
C MET A 179 -8.84 -7.90 6.36
N ALA A 180 -9.56 -7.96 7.48
CA ALA A 180 -11.02 -7.94 7.48
C ALA A 180 -11.58 -6.55 7.81
N HIS A 181 -12.79 -6.26 7.36
CA HIS A 181 -13.46 -5.00 7.65
C HIS A 181 -14.14 -5.05 9.03
N SER A 182 -13.60 -4.30 9.99
CA SER A 182 -14.33 -4.02 11.22
C SER A 182 -15.53 -3.10 10.96
N VAL A 183 -16.54 -3.19 11.81
CA VAL A 183 -17.73 -2.34 11.76
C VAL A 183 -17.37 -0.87 11.94
N ASN A 184 -17.70 -0.07 10.94
CA ASN A 184 -17.66 1.38 11.05
C ASN A 184 -18.98 1.88 11.67
N PRO A 185 -18.94 2.52 12.86
CA PRO A 185 -20.14 2.95 13.56
C PRO A 185 -20.95 4.02 12.81
N ASN A 186 -20.32 4.77 11.90
CA ASN A 186 -20.99 5.77 11.08
C ASN A 186 -21.74 5.15 9.88
N TYR A 187 -21.48 3.88 9.55
CA TYR A 187 -22.00 3.21 8.37
C TYR A 187 -22.53 1.80 8.67
N LEU A 188 -23.24 1.63 9.78
CA LEU A 188 -23.77 0.33 10.21
C LEU A 188 -24.60 -0.41 9.14
N GLY A 189 -25.32 0.34 8.28
CA GLY A 189 -26.12 -0.22 7.20
C GLY A 189 -25.33 -0.88 6.06
N LYS A 190 -23.99 -0.79 6.06
CA LYS A 190 -23.11 -1.48 5.10
C LYS A 190 -22.74 -2.90 5.52
N TYR A 191 -23.03 -3.26 6.77
CA TYR A 191 -22.67 -4.55 7.35
C TYR A 191 -23.89 -5.44 7.47
N GLU A 192 -23.70 -6.74 7.28
CA GLU A 192 -24.72 -7.74 7.61
C GLU A 192 -25.00 -7.71 9.12
N SER A 193 -26.23 -8.04 9.55
CA SER A 193 -26.66 -7.90 10.94
C SER A 193 -25.90 -8.79 11.93
N ASP A 194 -25.63 -10.02 11.54
CA ASP A 194 -25.03 -11.06 12.38
C ASP A 194 -23.51 -11.21 12.13
N HIS A 195 -22.98 -10.60 11.07
CA HIS A 195 -21.55 -10.62 10.73
C HIS A 195 -20.92 -9.23 10.91
N ARG A 196 -20.59 -8.91 12.17
CA ARG A 196 -20.13 -7.59 12.59
C ARG A 196 -18.82 -7.66 13.37
N PRO A 197 -17.67 -7.84 12.69
CA PRO A 197 -16.38 -7.86 13.37
C PRO A 197 -16.11 -6.55 14.10
N GLU A 198 -15.84 -6.63 15.39
CA GLU A 198 -15.48 -5.50 16.22
C GLU A 198 -13.96 -5.42 16.40
N MET A 199 -13.43 -4.21 16.49
CA MET A 199 -12.04 -3.99 16.84
C MET A 199 -11.71 -4.66 18.19
N ASN A 200 -10.51 -5.22 18.30
CA ASN A 200 -10.00 -5.85 19.53
C ASN A 200 -10.80 -7.08 20.01
N LYS A 201 -11.57 -7.75 19.13
CA LYS A 201 -12.29 -9.01 19.44
C LYS A 201 -11.65 -10.28 18.86
N GLY A 202 -10.46 -10.16 18.28
CA GLY A 202 -9.70 -11.28 17.72
C GLY A 202 -9.79 -11.36 16.21
N THR A 203 -9.29 -12.48 15.68
CA THR A 203 -9.22 -12.75 14.24
C THR A 203 -10.59 -12.99 13.64
N VAL A 204 -10.76 -12.61 12.37
CA VAL A 204 -12.02 -12.75 11.64
C VAL A 204 -11.90 -13.87 10.61
N ILE A 205 -12.81 -14.84 10.66
CA ILE A 205 -12.95 -15.86 9.62
C ILE A 205 -13.88 -15.32 8.51
N LYS A 206 -13.32 -15.06 7.32
CA LYS A 206 -14.10 -14.56 6.18
C LYS A 206 -14.78 -15.71 5.44
N ILE A 207 -16.11 -15.68 5.33
CA ILE A 207 -16.90 -16.73 4.65
C ILE A 207 -17.72 -16.10 3.53
N ASN A 208 -17.73 -16.72 2.35
CA ASN A 208 -18.57 -16.28 1.24
C ASN A 208 -19.02 -17.47 0.38
N ALA A 209 -20.33 -17.69 0.29
CA ALA A 209 -20.90 -18.81 -0.47
C ALA A 209 -20.56 -18.78 -1.97
N ASN A 210 -20.37 -17.58 -2.55
CA ASN A 210 -19.99 -17.40 -3.95
C ASN A 210 -18.48 -17.53 -4.19
N GLN A 211 -17.73 -18.11 -3.24
CA GLN A 211 -16.31 -18.42 -3.36
C GLN A 211 -15.43 -17.18 -3.61
N ARG A 212 -15.81 -16.03 -3.03
CA ARG A 212 -14.88 -14.89 -2.90
C ARG A 212 -13.76 -15.17 -1.89
N TYR A 213 -13.96 -16.14 -1.02
CA TYR A 213 -12.95 -16.69 -0.10
C TYR A 213 -12.96 -18.21 -0.24
N ALA A 214 -11.79 -18.84 -0.08
CA ALA A 214 -11.65 -20.30 -0.16
C ALA A 214 -12.17 -21.04 1.09
N THR A 215 -12.55 -20.30 2.13
CA THR A 215 -13.02 -20.82 3.43
C THR A 215 -14.23 -21.76 3.26
N ASN A 216 -14.13 -22.95 3.85
CA ASN A 216 -15.17 -23.97 3.83
C ASN A 216 -15.34 -24.61 5.22
N SER A 217 -16.40 -25.40 5.43
CA SER A 217 -16.71 -25.96 6.75
C SER A 217 -15.58 -26.81 7.35
N PRO A 218 -14.91 -27.72 6.60
CA PRO A 218 -13.75 -28.43 7.14
C PRO A 218 -12.62 -27.49 7.61
N GLY A 219 -12.32 -26.45 6.84
CA GLY A 219 -11.27 -25.48 7.20
C GLY A 219 -11.61 -24.67 8.45
N ILE A 220 -12.89 -24.31 8.65
CA ILE A 220 -13.33 -23.60 9.86
C ILE A 220 -13.11 -24.47 11.10
N VAL A 221 -13.51 -25.74 11.05
CA VAL A 221 -13.34 -26.66 12.19
C VAL A 221 -11.87 -26.78 12.59
N LEU A 222 -10.95 -26.88 11.62
CA LEU A 222 -9.52 -26.96 11.90
C LEU A 222 -8.92 -25.70 12.55
N VAL A 223 -9.55 -24.53 12.38
CA VAL A 223 -9.08 -23.26 12.92
C VAL A 223 -9.69 -22.94 14.29
N GLU A 224 -10.89 -23.46 14.56
CA GLU A 224 -11.63 -23.19 15.81
C GLU A 224 -11.39 -24.24 16.93
N GLU A 225 -10.79 -25.41 16.61
CA GLU A 225 -10.34 -26.41 17.59
C GLU A 225 -9.08 -25.98 18.37
#